data_AF-A0A067RJ94-F1
#
_entry.id   AF-A0A067RJ94-F1
#
_cell.length_a   1.000
_cell.length_b   1.000
_cell.length_c   1.000
_cell.angle_alpha   90.00
_cell.angle_beta   90.00
_cell.angle_gamma   90.00
#
_symmetry.space_group_name_H-M   'P 1'
#
loop_
_entity.id
_entity.type
_entity.pdbx_description
1 polymer ?
#
loop_
_entity_poly.entity_id
_entity_poly.type
_entity_poly.pdbx_seq_one_letter_code
_entity_poly.pdbx_strand_id
1 'polypeptide(L)'
;EGFHPADLARVKNSDDWLKRFLVHSEIDVQLALQRLWDSCEWRKKFGTNEINENNVRLDYLQDGSLFAHNKDKDGKILLIFKSKKHVKGQRDMEDLKRCVVYWFERLERLGNGNQISIFFDMADTGMSNMDMEFIKYLIGLFNMYYPDFLNYVLVFEMPWILNAAFKIIKSWLPAKAVQKIKFINKTNLKEYVEPDQALKCWGGFDDYTFTFVPEQRSSVLYDRFDDSKKKVHFADGSPSVDSYPAGFGDTGIRVDGASLPNSSLSIHPPDVIYFTNKDDELMGSVTLTNNGNKIIAYKIKTTSPEKFRVRPSTGTLVPAASVTVNVVLQPDFQFPGLSRDKFLVMNLPVDSADMTPQELSELWKVG
;
A
#
# COMPACT_ATOMS: atom_id res chain seq x y z
N GLU A 1 -2.39 16.10 21.59
CA GLU A 1 -2.95 15.46 20.38
C GLU A 1 -3.15 13.97 20.63
N GLY A 2 -4.21 13.35 20.12
CA GLY A 2 -4.51 11.92 20.34
C GLY A 2 -3.81 10.96 19.37
N PHE A 3 -4.18 9.67 19.45
CA PHE A 3 -3.72 8.59 18.57
C PHE A 3 -4.26 8.71 17.14
N HIS A 4 -3.66 7.94 16.22
CA HIS A 4 -4.11 7.89 14.83
C HIS A 4 -5.54 7.30 14.74
N PRO A 5 -6.46 7.87 13.94
CA PRO A 5 -7.86 7.40 13.86
C PRO A 5 -8.00 5.93 13.48
N ALA A 6 -7.15 5.41 12.58
CA ALA A 6 -7.19 4.00 12.19
C ALA A 6 -6.87 3.06 13.37
N ASP A 7 -5.92 3.42 14.23
CA ASP A 7 -5.58 2.59 15.40
C ASP A 7 -6.70 2.63 16.46
N LEU A 8 -7.31 3.81 16.67
CA LEU A 8 -8.51 3.92 17.51
C LEU A 8 -9.67 3.09 16.96
N ALA A 9 -9.84 3.05 15.64
CA ALA A 9 -10.88 2.25 15.01
C ALA A 9 -10.60 0.75 15.12
N ARG A 10 -9.34 0.31 15.01
CA ARG A 10 -8.94 -1.09 15.29
C ARG A 10 -9.35 -1.52 16.69
N VAL A 11 -9.07 -0.68 17.69
CA VAL A 11 -9.43 -0.94 19.09
C VAL A 11 -10.95 -0.96 19.31
N LYS A 12 -11.68 -0.04 18.67
CA LYS A 12 -13.13 0.07 18.85
C LYS A 12 -13.95 -0.99 18.12
N ASN A 13 -13.45 -1.47 16.98
CA ASN A 13 -14.24 -2.28 16.06
C ASN A 13 -13.89 -3.77 16.08
N SER A 14 -12.80 -4.18 16.75
CA SER A 14 -12.43 -5.59 16.89
C SER A 14 -11.57 -5.83 18.14
N ASP A 15 -11.82 -6.97 18.80
CA ASP A 15 -11.00 -7.44 19.92
C ASP A 15 -9.69 -8.11 19.47
N ASP A 16 -9.53 -8.40 18.17
CA ASP A 16 -8.42 -9.27 17.71
C ASP A 16 -7.05 -8.63 17.94
N TRP A 17 -6.95 -7.30 17.77
CA TRP A 17 -5.70 -6.60 18.09
C TRP A 17 -5.45 -6.55 19.60
N LEU A 18 -6.51 -6.36 20.41
CA LEU A 18 -6.43 -6.32 21.87
C LEU A 18 -5.99 -7.67 22.47
N LYS A 19 -6.53 -8.78 21.94
CA LYS A 19 -6.15 -10.15 22.33
C LYS A 19 -4.65 -10.37 22.18
N ARG A 20 -4.03 -9.86 21.11
CA ARG A 20 -2.58 -9.99 20.89
C ARG A 20 -1.76 -9.33 21.99
N PHE A 21 -2.15 -8.13 22.45
CA PHE A 21 -1.49 -7.47 23.58
C PHE A 21 -1.66 -8.25 24.88
N LEU A 22 -2.85 -8.79 25.16
CA LEU A 22 -3.08 -9.63 26.34
C LEU A 22 -2.24 -10.90 26.31
N VAL A 23 -2.25 -11.65 25.20
CA VAL A 23 -1.44 -12.87 25.04
C VAL A 23 0.05 -12.56 25.17
N HIS A 24 0.52 -11.50 24.52
CA HIS A 24 1.93 -11.11 24.58
C HIS A 24 2.37 -10.71 26.01
N SER A 25 1.45 -10.14 26.78
CA SER A 25 1.65 -9.69 28.17
C SER A 25 1.27 -10.75 29.20
N GLU A 26 1.07 -12.01 28.79
CA GLU A 26 0.74 -13.12 29.72
C GLU A 26 -0.49 -12.82 30.59
N ILE A 27 -1.48 -12.15 29.97
CA ILE A 27 -2.77 -11.76 30.58
C ILE A 27 -2.64 -10.67 31.66
N ASP A 28 -1.46 -10.06 31.83
CA ASP A 28 -1.33 -8.82 32.61
C ASP A 28 -2.01 -7.66 31.86
N VAL A 29 -3.17 -7.25 32.35
CA VAL A 29 -4.02 -6.23 31.73
C VAL A 29 -3.36 -4.85 31.75
N GLN A 30 -2.64 -4.50 32.82
CA GLN A 30 -2.00 -3.18 32.92
C GLN A 30 -0.81 -3.09 31.97
N LEU A 31 -0.01 -4.14 31.90
CA LEU A 31 1.09 -4.23 30.94
C LEU A 31 0.58 -4.26 29.49
N ALA A 32 -0.51 -4.99 29.22
CA ALA A 32 -1.13 -5.03 27.90
C ALA A 32 -1.64 -3.64 27.46
N LEU A 33 -2.30 -2.91 28.37
CA LEU A 33 -2.78 -1.55 28.12
C LEU A 33 -1.61 -0.60 27.85
N GLN A 34 -0.55 -0.64 28.67
CA GLN A 34 0.64 0.19 28.45
C GLN A 34 1.27 -0.08 27.08
N ARG A 35 1.43 -1.35 26.70
CA ARG A 35 2.01 -1.73 25.39
C ARG A 35 1.14 -1.30 24.22
N LEU A 36 -0.19 -1.39 24.34
CA LEU A 36 -1.12 -0.87 23.34
C LEU A 36 -0.98 0.65 23.19
N TRP A 37 -0.86 1.36 24.32
CA TRP A 37 -0.64 2.80 24.35
C TRP A 37 0.66 3.18 23.63
N ASP A 38 1.79 2.59 24.05
CA ASP A 38 3.11 2.82 23.47
C ASP A 38 3.14 2.49 21.97
N SER A 39 2.44 1.43 21.56
CA SER A 39 2.28 1.06 20.16
C SER A 39 1.52 2.13 19.37
N CYS A 40 0.41 2.64 19.89
CA CYS A 40 -0.34 3.72 19.22
C CYS A 40 0.50 5.01 19.08
N GLU A 41 1.28 5.37 20.10
CA GLU A 41 2.17 6.54 20.04
C GLU A 41 3.29 6.34 19.00
N TRP A 42 3.96 5.20 19.04
CA TRP A 42 5.02 4.88 18.09
C TRP A 42 4.48 4.81 16.65
N ARG A 43 3.33 4.14 16.44
CA ARG A 43 2.69 4.01 15.13
C ARG A 43 2.39 5.36 14.49
N LYS A 44 1.87 6.31 15.28
CA LYS A 44 1.61 7.70 14.85
C LYS A 44 2.92 8.43 14.55
N LYS A 45 3.91 8.36 15.44
CA LYS A 45 5.21 9.05 15.27
C LYS A 45 5.99 8.52 14.06
N PHE A 46 5.94 7.21 13.81
CA PHE A 46 6.66 6.55 12.72
C PHE A 46 5.94 6.72 11.36
N GLY A 47 4.63 7.01 11.37
CA GLY A 47 3.80 7.09 10.16
C GLY A 47 3.49 5.71 9.57
N THR A 48 3.20 4.73 10.44
CA THR A 48 2.93 3.34 10.02
C THR A 48 1.66 3.20 9.20
N ASN A 49 0.61 3.96 9.51
CA ASN A 49 -0.65 3.90 8.79
C ASN A 49 -0.52 4.50 7.39
N GLU A 50 0.43 5.42 7.18
CA GLU A 50 0.70 6.09 5.92
C GLU A 50 1.78 5.38 5.10
N ILE A 51 2.54 4.45 5.69
CA ILE A 51 3.68 3.82 5.02
C ILE A 51 3.21 3.07 3.77
N ASN A 52 3.86 3.30 2.63
CA ASN A 52 3.59 2.64 1.36
C ASN A 52 4.82 2.73 0.45
N GLU A 53 4.82 2.03 -0.68
CA GLU A 53 5.96 1.97 -1.60
C GLU A 53 6.41 3.33 -2.15
N ASN A 54 5.54 4.36 -2.14
CA ASN A 54 5.88 5.71 -2.60
C ASN A 54 6.60 6.55 -1.54
N ASN A 55 6.68 6.09 -0.28
CA ASN A 55 7.32 6.82 0.82
C ASN A 55 8.34 5.99 1.62
N VAL A 56 8.82 4.91 1.00
CA VAL A 56 9.99 4.14 1.43
C VAL A 56 10.96 4.00 0.26
N ARG A 57 12.20 3.61 0.53
CA ARG A 57 13.22 3.45 -0.50
C ARG A 57 12.89 2.31 -1.45
N LEU A 58 12.43 2.66 -2.64
CA LEU A 58 12.00 1.70 -3.65
C LEU A 58 13.13 0.76 -4.08
N ASP A 59 14.36 1.27 -4.17
CA ASP A 59 15.54 0.46 -4.48
C ASP A 59 15.79 -0.64 -3.43
N TYR A 60 15.50 -0.36 -2.15
CA TYR A 60 15.62 -1.35 -1.07
C TYR A 60 14.51 -2.40 -1.12
N LEU A 61 13.31 -2.04 -1.62
CA LEU A 61 12.22 -2.99 -1.83
C LEU A 61 12.45 -3.89 -3.06
N GLN A 62 13.10 -3.36 -4.11
CA GLN A 62 13.27 -4.03 -5.39
C GLN A 62 14.45 -5.01 -5.42
N ASP A 63 15.45 -4.82 -4.58
CA ASP A 63 16.68 -5.60 -4.64
C ASP A 63 16.54 -7.07 -4.19
N GLY A 64 15.38 -7.46 -3.64
CA GLY A 64 15.10 -8.81 -3.16
C GLY A 64 15.94 -9.24 -1.97
N SER A 65 16.33 -8.31 -1.11
CA SER A 65 16.93 -8.56 0.22
C SER A 65 15.87 -8.91 1.27
N LEU A 66 14.64 -8.40 1.12
CA LEU A 66 13.50 -8.68 1.98
C LEU A 66 12.22 -8.81 1.14
N PHE A 67 11.51 -9.92 1.27
CA PHE A 67 10.25 -10.14 0.57
C PHE A 67 9.40 -11.24 1.20
N ALA A 68 8.10 -11.22 0.95
CA ALA A 68 7.19 -12.29 1.37
C ALA A 68 6.91 -13.26 0.22
N HIS A 69 6.97 -14.57 0.49
CA HIS A 69 6.62 -15.59 -0.49
C HIS A 69 6.32 -16.94 0.16
N ASN A 70 5.29 -17.64 -0.32
CA ASN A 70 4.82 -18.94 0.20
C ASN A 70 4.62 -18.98 1.73
N LYS A 71 4.48 -20.18 2.28
CA LYS A 71 4.09 -20.43 3.66
C LYS A 71 4.95 -21.49 4.34
N ASP A 72 5.02 -21.41 5.67
CA ASP A 72 5.49 -22.51 6.50
C ASP A 72 4.44 -23.63 6.62
N LYS A 73 4.81 -24.72 7.29
CA LYS A 73 3.94 -25.88 7.54
C LYS A 73 2.69 -25.56 8.37
N ASP A 74 2.68 -24.45 9.12
CA ASP A 74 1.54 -24.01 9.91
C ASP A 74 0.65 -23.05 9.10
N GLY A 75 0.95 -22.87 7.81
CA GLY A 75 0.22 -22.03 6.87
C GLY A 75 0.50 -20.53 7.02
N LYS A 76 1.54 -20.13 7.75
CA LYS A 76 1.92 -18.73 7.95
C LYS A 76 2.86 -18.27 6.84
N ILE A 77 2.65 -17.05 6.34
CA ILE A 77 3.45 -16.48 5.25
C ILE A 77 4.92 -16.38 5.70
N LEU A 78 5.84 -16.75 4.82
CA LEU A 78 7.28 -16.54 5.04
C LEU A 78 7.67 -15.12 4.63
N LEU A 79 8.19 -14.35 5.58
CA LEU A 79 8.93 -13.11 5.29
C LEU A 79 10.43 -13.45 5.26
N ILE A 80 10.99 -13.39 4.07
CA ILE A 80 12.32 -13.91 3.73
C ILE A 80 13.32 -12.77 3.72
N PHE A 81 14.37 -12.92 4.52
CA PHE A 81 15.57 -12.10 4.49
C PHE A 81 16.67 -12.85 3.74
N LYS A 82 17.07 -12.36 2.56
CA LYS A 82 18.27 -12.83 1.85
C LYS A 82 19.50 -12.17 2.45
N SER A 83 19.96 -12.67 3.60
CA SER A 83 20.94 -12.01 4.46
C SER A 83 22.28 -11.70 3.76
N LYS A 84 22.67 -12.46 2.73
CA LYS A 84 23.85 -12.17 1.89
C LYS A 84 23.81 -10.78 1.25
N LYS A 85 22.61 -10.26 0.95
CA LYS A 85 22.40 -8.93 0.33
C LYS A 85 22.45 -7.77 1.33
N HIS A 86 22.52 -8.06 2.63
CA HIS A 86 22.68 -7.05 3.68
C HIS A 86 24.15 -6.95 4.07
N VAL A 87 24.74 -5.76 3.98
CA VAL A 87 26.08 -5.48 4.50
C VAL A 87 25.97 -4.35 5.51
N LYS A 88 26.53 -4.57 6.70
CA LYS A 88 26.50 -3.58 7.78
C LYS A 88 27.07 -2.24 7.31
N GLY A 89 26.30 -1.16 7.49
CA GLY A 89 26.71 0.20 7.15
C GLY A 89 26.64 0.56 5.67
N GLN A 90 26.20 -0.35 4.79
CA GLN A 90 26.06 -0.05 3.35
C GLN A 90 24.79 0.77 3.06
N ARG A 91 23.75 0.61 3.88
CA ARG A 91 22.45 1.25 3.71
C ARG A 91 22.18 2.24 4.83
N ASP A 92 21.37 3.24 4.53
CA ASP A 92 20.83 4.11 5.56
C ASP A 92 19.92 3.28 6.48
N MET A 93 20.19 3.38 7.79
CA MET A 93 19.52 2.57 8.80
C MET A 93 18.03 2.93 8.91
N GLU A 94 17.68 4.21 8.74
CA GLU A 94 16.31 4.67 8.93
C GLU A 94 15.45 4.29 7.72
N ASP A 95 16.00 4.39 6.52
CA ASP A 95 15.40 3.83 5.31
C ASP A 95 15.21 2.31 5.40
N LEU A 96 16.20 1.57 5.93
CA LEU A 96 16.12 0.13 6.12
C LEU A 96 15.01 -0.24 7.12
N LYS A 97 14.94 0.45 8.27
CA LYS A 97 13.87 0.30 9.26
C LYS A 97 12.49 0.54 8.64
N ARG A 98 12.34 1.59 7.82
CA ARG A 98 11.09 1.89 7.11
C ARG A 98 10.72 0.78 6.12
N CYS A 99 11.67 0.19 5.40
CA CYS A 99 11.39 -0.93 4.49
C CYS A 99 10.92 -2.19 5.22
N VAL A 100 11.48 -2.49 6.40
CA VAL A 100 10.98 -3.59 7.25
C VAL A 100 9.54 -3.32 7.70
N VAL A 101 9.27 -2.12 8.21
CA VAL A 101 7.94 -1.75 8.67
C VAL A 101 6.92 -1.76 7.53
N TYR A 102 7.31 -1.39 6.31
CA TYR A 102 6.47 -1.53 5.13
C TYR A 102 6.02 -2.97 4.92
N TRP A 103 6.95 -3.93 4.96
CA TRP A 103 6.63 -5.35 4.81
C TRP A 103 5.79 -5.89 5.97
N PHE A 104 6.06 -5.47 7.21
CA PHE A 104 5.27 -5.88 8.36
C PHE A 104 3.83 -5.39 8.24
N GLU A 105 3.62 -4.12 7.92
CA GLU A 105 2.29 -3.54 7.75
C GLU A 105 1.54 -4.15 6.56
N ARG A 106 2.24 -4.44 5.45
CA ARG A 106 1.66 -5.15 4.29
C ARG A 106 1.20 -6.56 4.67
N LEU A 107 2.00 -7.28 5.44
CA LEU A 107 1.66 -8.63 5.89
C LEU A 107 0.56 -8.64 6.96
N GLU A 108 0.54 -7.65 7.85
CA GLU A 108 -0.54 -7.46 8.82
C GLU A 108 -1.89 -7.28 8.11
N ARG A 109 -1.93 -6.47 7.03
CA ARG A 109 -3.12 -6.28 6.20
C ARG A 109 -3.49 -7.54 5.41
N LEU A 110 -2.54 -8.14 4.71
CA LEU A 110 -2.77 -9.33 3.89
C LEU A 110 -3.22 -10.54 4.73
N GLY A 111 -2.61 -10.72 5.90
CA GLY A 111 -2.90 -11.81 6.82
C GLY A 111 -4.10 -11.56 7.71
N ASN A 112 -4.73 -10.37 7.65
CA ASN A 112 -5.79 -9.95 8.58
C ASN A 112 -5.41 -10.20 10.06
N GLY A 113 -4.20 -9.76 10.44
CA GLY A 113 -3.67 -9.93 11.81
C GLY A 113 -3.15 -11.32 12.16
N ASN A 114 -3.08 -12.25 11.21
CA ASN A 114 -2.46 -13.56 11.40
C ASN A 114 -0.93 -13.45 11.54
N GLN A 115 -0.33 -14.45 12.20
CA GLN A 115 1.12 -14.53 12.39
C GLN A 115 1.87 -14.74 11.08
N ILE A 116 3.14 -14.35 11.08
CA ILE A 116 4.11 -14.61 10.01
C ILE A 116 5.29 -15.43 10.52
N SER A 117 6.01 -16.09 9.62
CA SER A 117 7.30 -16.72 9.93
C SER A 117 8.44 -15.95 9.27
N ILE A 118 9.48 -15.65 10.04
CA ILE A 118 10.68 -15.00 9.50
C ILE A 118 11.63 -16.09 9.00
N PHE A 119 12.07 -15.96 7.76
CA PHE A 119 13.05 -16.87 7.15
C PHE A 119 14.34 -16.12 6.86
N PHE A 120 15.36 -16.32 7.69
CA PHE A 120 16.71 -15.80 7.43
C PHE A 120 17.47 -16.80 6.57
N ASP A 121 17.61 -16.49 5.28
CA ASP A 121 18.52 -17.19 4.37
C ASP A 121 19.95 -16.72 4.62
N MET A 122 20.71 -17.51 5.37
CA MET A 122 22.09 -17.22 5.77
C MET A 122 23.12 -17.88 4.85
N ALA A 123 22.69 -18.52 3.75
CA ALA A 123 23.61 -19.11 2.79
C ALA A 123 24.58 -18.06 2.24
N ASP A 124 25.86 -18.43 2.16
CA ASP A 124 26.97 -17.56 1.75
C ASP A 124 27.14 -16.25 2.55
N THR A 125 26.64 -16.19 3.80
CA THR A 125 26.88 -15.04 4.68
C THR A 125 28.21 -15.14 5.42
N GLY A 126 28.74 -13.98 5.80
CA GLY A 126 29.94 -13.83 6.63
C GLY A 126 29.80 -12.69 7.63
N MET A 127 30.91 -12.30 8.25
CA MET A 127 30.90 -11.32 9.35
C MET A 127 30.40 -9.94 8.92
N SER A 128 30.60 -9.53 7.67
CA SER A 128 30.12 -8.25 7.13
C SER A 128 28.59 -8.17 7.05
N ASN A 129 27.90 -9.31 6.99
CA ASN A 129 26.43 -9.37 6.98
C ASN A 129 25.83 -9.29 8.39
N MET A 130 26.64 -9.41 9.44
CA MET A 130 26.18 -9.42 10.83
C MET A 130 25.99 -7.99 11.36
N ASP A 131 24.76 -7.49 11.24
CA ASP A 131 24.38 -6.16 11.71
C ASP A 131 23.63 -6.24 13.06
N MET A 132 24.40 -6.17 14.14
CA MET A 132 23.89 -6.30 15.50
C MET A 132 22.90 -5.19 15.89
N GLU A 133 23.05 -3.98 15.33
CA GLU A 133 22.11 -2.88 15.58
C GLU A 133 20.77 -3.14 14.91
N PHE A 134 20.82 -3.53 13.64
CA PHE A 134 19.61 -3.86 12.88
C PHE A 134 18.86 -5.05 13.49
N ILE A 135 19.57 -6.11 13.90
CA ILE A 135 18.95 -7.28 14.56
C ILE A 135 18.31 -6.88 15.89
N LYS A 136 18.97 -6.04 16.69
CA LYS A 136 18.41 -5.54 17.95
C LYS A 136 17.14 -4.71 17.70
N TYR A 137 17.12 -3.92 16.63
CA TYR A 137 15.92 -3.19 16.19
C TYR A 137 14.78 -4.14 15.81
N LEU A 138 15.04 -5.19 15.02
CA LEU A 138 14.02 -6.19 14.65
C LEU A 138 13.40 -6.86 15.88
N ILE A 139 14.24 -7.24 16.84
CA ILE A 139 13.77 -7.81 18.13
C ILE A 139 12.89 -6.80 18.88
N GLY A 140 13.29 -5.53 18.90
CA GLY A 140 12.51 -4.45 19.47
C GLY A 140 11.12 -4.29 18.84
N LEU A 141 11.02 -4.39 17.51
CA LEU A 141 9.72 -4.31 16.81
C LEU A 141 8.75 -5.40 17.30
N PHE A 142 9.17 -6.66 17.34
CA PHE A 142 8.31 -7.76 17.80
C PHE A 142 7.96 -7.66 19.28
N ASN A 143 8.90 -7.19 20.11
CA ASN A 143 8.70 -7.13 21.55
C ASN A 143 7.83 -5.95 21.98
N MET A 144 7.83 -4.84 21.23
CA MET A 144 7.13 -3.62 21.65
C MET A 144 5.90 -3.31 20.81
N TYR A 145 5.96 -3.47 19.49
CA TYR A 145 4.99 -2.85 18.57
C TYR A 145 4.18 -3.84 17.73
N TYR A 146 4.67 -5.08 17.59
CA TYR A 146 4.00 -6.15 16.85
C TYR A 146 3.76 -7.37 17.76
N PRO A 147 2.88 -7.24 18.77
CA PRO A 147 2.61 -8.31 19.73
C PRO A 147 2.04 -9.53 19.03
N ASP A 148 2.47 -10.73 19.44
CA ASP A 148 2.00 -12.01 18.92
C ASP A 148 2.01 -12.13 17.37
N PHE A 149 2.97 -11.47 16.70
CA PHE A 149 3.05 -11.47 15.23
C PHE A 149 3.88 -12.63 14.65
N LEU A 150 4.69 -13.29 15.47
CA LEU A 150 5.71 -14.23 15.04
C LEU A 150 5.30 -15.68 15.29
N ASN A 151 5.34 -16.54 14.26
CA ASN A 151 5.20 -17.99 14.39
C ASN A 151 6.58 -18.65 14.58
N TYR A 152 7.37 -18.76 13.50
CA TYR A 152 8.76 -19.23 13.55
C TYR A 152 9.77 -18.13 13.21
N VAL A 153 11.01 -18.31 13.68
CA VAL A 153 12.21 -17.70 13.13
C VAL A 153 13.09 -18.82 12.59
N LEU A 154 13.02 -19.04 11.29
CA LEU A 154 13.77 -20.06 10.58
C LEU A 154 15.12 -19.49 10.14
N VAL A 155 16.21 -20.06 10.62
CA VAL A 155 17.58 -19.64 10.27
C VAL A 155 18.20 -20.72 9.40
N PHE A 156 18.21 -20.48 8.09
CA PHE A 156 18.65 -21.43 7.07
C PHE A 156 20.14 -21.30 6.77
N GLU A 157 20.88 -22.42 6.81
CA GLU A 157 22.32 -22.51 6.50
C GLU A 157 23.19 -21.54 7.29
N MET A 158 22.94 -21.44 8.61
CA MET A 158 23.71 -20.58 9.51
C MET A 158 25.22 -20.91 9.48
N PRO A 159 26.09 -19.97 9.06
CA PRO A 159 27.53 -20.19 9.08
C PRO A 159 28.07 -20.29 10.51
N TRP A 160 28.94 -21.27 10.76
CA TRP A 160 29.52 -21.50 12.09
C TRP A 160 30.28 -20.28 12.64
N ILE A 161 30.88 -19.46 11.76
CA ILE A 161 31.62 -18.25 12.13
C ILE A 161 30.73 -17.20 12.80
N LEU A 162 29.42 -17.27 12.59
CA LEU A 162 28.43 -16.34 13.16
C LEU A 162 27.84 -16.82 14.49
N ASN A 163 28.26 -17.99 15.00
CA ASN A 163 27.77 -18.54 16.27
C ASN A 163 28.03 -17.61 17.47
N ALA A 164 29.18 -16.92 17.49
CA ALA A 164 29.50 -15.98 18.57
C ALA A 164 28.52 -14.80 18.59
N ALA A 165 28.22 -14.23 17.43
CA ALA A 165 27.22 -13.17 17.31
C ALA A 165 25.83 -13.67 17.74
N PHE A 166 25.46 -14.88 17.34
CA PHE A 166 24.17 -15.46 17.73
C PHE A 166 24.04 -15.71 19.24
N LYS A 167 25.12 -16.10 19.93
CA LYS A 167 25.11 -16.19 21.40
C LYS A 167 24.78 -14.84 22.06
N ILE A 168 25.24 -13.73 21.49
CA ILE A 168 24.89 -12.39 21.94
C ILE A 168 23.43 -12.09 21.63
N ILE A 169 22.95 -12.40 20.41
CA ILE A 169 21.54 -12.20 20.03
C ILE A 169 20.60 -12.94 20.99
N LYS A 170 20.93 -14.18 21.39
CA LYS A 170 20.15 -14.94 22.35
C LYS A 170 19.98 -14.24 23.70
N SER A 171 20.97 -13.47 24.17
CA SER A 171 20.87 -12.80 25.48
C SER A 171 19.90 -11.60 25.46
N TRP A 172 19.51 -11.13 24.28
CA TRP A 172 18.49 -10.09 24.12
C TRP A 172 17.07 -10.64 24.06
N LEU A 173 16.91 -11.95 23.89
CA LEU A 173 15.63 -12.59 23.64
C LEU A 173 15.04 -13.19 24.92
N PRO A 174 13.74 -13.01 25.17
CA PRO A 174 13.05 -13.76 26.21
C PRO A 174 12.98 -15.26 25.84
N ALA A 175 12.88 -16.13 26.85
CA ALA A 175 12.88 -17.58 26.67
C ALA A 175 11.82 -18.06 25.64
N LYS A 176 10.62 -17.49 25.70
CA LYS A 176 9.53 -17.80 24.74
C LYS A 176 9.87 -17.46 23.29
N ALA A 177 10.67 -16.42 23.05
CA ALA A 177 11.12 -16.06 21.70
C ALA A 177 12.24 -16.99 21.22
N VAL A 178 13.16 -17.40 22.11
CA VAL A 178 14.23 -18.36 21.77
C VAL A 178 13.66 -19.69 21.26
N GLN A 179 12.55 -20.15 21.84
CA GLN A 179 11.89 -21.40 21.43
C GLN A 179 11.33 -21.35 19.99
N LYS A 180 11.01 -20.15 19.48
CA LYS A 180 10.53 -19.94 18.09
C LYS A 180 11.66 -20.02 17.06
N ILE A 181 12.93 -19.93 17.49
CA ILE A 181 14.08 -20.00 16.58
C ILE A 181 14.39 -21.45 16.23
N LYS A 182 14.41 -21.76 14.93
CA LYS A 182 14.76 -23.08 14.39
C LYS A 182 15.94 -22.95 13.43
N PHE A 183 17.00 -23.69 13.71
CA PHE A 183 18.15 -23.80 12.82
C PHE A 183 17.89 -24.90 11.81
N ILE A 184 17.88 -24.51 10.54
CA ILE A 184 17.55 -25.41 9.44
C ILE A 184 18.62 -25.38 8.36
N ASN A 185 18.65 -26.43 7.56
CA ASN A 185 19.52 -26.62 6.41
C ASN A 185 18.74 -27.42 5.36
N LYS A 186 19.36 -27.75 4.23
CA LYS A 186 18.68 -28.49 3.15
C LYS A 186 18.10 -29.84 3.59
N THR A 187 18.65 -30.51 4.61
CA THR A 187 18.22 -31.86 5.00
C THR A 187 16.99 -31.86 5.90
N ASN A 188 16.81 -30.82 6.73
CA ASN A 188 15.71 -30.71 7.69
C ASN A 188 14.72 -29.57 7.41
N LEU A 189 14.90 -28.80 6.33
CA LEU A 189 13.96 -27.73 5.92
C LEU A 189 12.50 -28.21 5.86
N LYS A 190 12.28 -29.43 5.35
CA LYS A 190 10.96 -30.06 5.23
C LYS A 190 10.21 -30.25 6.56
N GLU A 191 10.90 -30.15 7.70
CA GLU A 191 10.25 -30.19 9.01
C GLU A 191 9.45 -28.90 9.31
N TYR A 192 9.65 -27.83 8.54
CA TYR A 192 9.06 -26.51 8.77
C TYR A 192 8.48 -25.86 7.51
N VAL A 193 8.96 -26.22 6.31
CA VAL A 193 8.46 -25.69 5.03
C VAL A 193 8.35 -26.86 4.06
N GLU A 194 7.15 -27.10 3.52
CA GLU A 194 6.92 -28.18 2.57
C GLU A 194 7.76 -28.00 1.29
N PRO A 195 8.20 -29.08 0.61
CA PRO A 195 9.08 -28.98 -0.56
C PRO A 195 8.54 -28.10 -1.70
N ASP A 196 7.22 -28.08 -1.93
CA ASP A 196 6.55 -27.24 -2.93
C ASP A 196 6.44 -25.77 -2.51
N GLN A 197 6.55 -25.48 -1.21
CA GLN A 197 6.59 -24.12 -0.65
C GLN A 197 8.02 -23.57 -0.56
N ALA A 198 9.04 -24.43 -0.60
CA ALA A 198 10.44 -24.05 -0.52
C ALA A 198 11.04 -23.73 -1.90
N LEU A 199 11.85 -22.66 -1.96
CA LEU A 199 12.57 -22.29 -3.18
C LEU A 199 13.57 -23.39 -3.62
N LYS A 200 13.77 -23.53 -4.93
CA LYS A 200 14.77 -24.44 -5.53
C LYS A 200 16.18 -24.23 -4.96
N CYS A 201 16.56 -22.98 -4.68
CA CYS A 201 17.87 -22.68 -4.08
C CYS A 201 18.06 -23.29 -2.67
N TRP A 202 16.96 -23.58 -1.96
CA TRP A 202 16.94 -24.22 -0.66
C TRP A 202 16.75 -25.74 -0.73
N GLY A 203 16.60 -26.30 -1.93
CA GLY A 203 16.33 -27.73 -2.17
C GLY A 203 14.84 -28.08 -2.32
N GLY A 204 13.96 -27.09 -2.44
CA GLY A 204 12.54 -27.30 -2.75
C GLY A 204 12.23 -27.30 -4.25
N PHE A 205 10.96 -27.15 -4.60
CA PHE A 205 10.46 -27.26 -5.98
C PHE A 205 10.06 -25.92 -6.61
N ASP A 206 9.92 -24.87 -5.80
CA ASP A 206 9.47 -23.57 -6.27
C ASP A 206 10.59 -22.78 -6.97
N ASP A 207 10.40 -22.42 -8.24
CA ASP A 207 11.34 -21.60 -9.02
C ASP A 207 11.09 -20.10 -8.97
N TYR A 208 10.27 -19.65 -8.03
CA TYR A 208 10.04 -18.24 -7.81
C TYR A 208 11.33 -17.42 -7.77
N THR A 209 11.37 -16.40 -8.62
CA THR A 209 12.40 -15.36 -8.61
C THR A 209 11.75 -14.05 -8.22
N PHE A 210 12.25 -13.44 -7.14
CA PHE A 210 11.65 -12.23 -6.61
C PHE A 210 11.65 -11.09 -7.64
N THR A 211 10.47 -10.51 -7.81
CA THR A 211 10.26 -9.21 -8.45
C THR A 211 9.32 -8.42 -7.57
N PHE A 212 9.68 -7.17 -7.25
CA PHE A 212 8.83 -6.35 -6.40
C PHE A 212 7.55 -5.95 -7.14
N VAL A 213 6.41 -6.20 -6.49
CA VAL A 213 5.10 -5.77 -6.95
C VAL A 213 4.47 -4.91 -5.84
N PRO A 214 4.08 -3.64 -6.12
CA PRO A 214 3.37 -2.79 -5.18
C PRO A 214 2.12 -3.45 -4.58
N GLU A 215 1.72 -3.02 -3.39
CA GLU A 215 0.51 -3.52 -2.74
C GLU A 215 -0.73 -2.95 -3.44
N GLN A 216 -1.63 -3.81 -3.93
CA GLN A 216 -2.95 -3.37 -4.38
C GLN A 216 -3.83 -3.06 -3.17
N ARG A 217 -3.82 -1.80 -2.72
CA ARG A 217 -4.71 -1.36 -1.64
C ARG A 217 -6.11 -1.13 -2.18
N SER A 218 -7.07 -1.94 -1.74
CA SER A 218 -8.49 -1.66 -1.94
C SER A 218 -8.85 -0.37 -1.19
N SER A 219 -9.27 0.67 -1.91
CA SER A 219 -9.67 1.99 -1.37
C SER A 219 -10.82 1.93 -0.35
N VAL A 220 -11.57 0.82 -0.32
CA VAL A 220 -12.79 0.62 0.48
C VAL A 220 -12.57 0.73 1.99
N LEU A 221 -11.37 0.49 2.51
CA LEU A 221 -11.13 0.53 3.96
C LEU A 221 -10.93 1.95 4.50
N TYR A 222 -10.39 2.89 3.71
CA TYR A 222 -10.22 4.27 4.19
C TYR A 222 -11.56 5.05 4.21
N ASP A 223 -12.50 4.74 3.33
CA ASP A 223 -13.81 5.41 3.30
C ASP A 223 -14.73 5.04 4.48
N ARG A 224 -14.56 3.87 5.10
CA ARG A 224 -15.37 3.49 6.28
C ARG A 224 -14.97 4.23 7.57
N PHE A 225 -13.81 4.88 7.60
CA PHE A 225 -13.32 5.54 8.82
C PHE A 225 -13.60 7.06 8.85
N ASP A 226 -14.18 7.64 7.78
CA ASP A 226 -14.58 9.05 7.72
C ASP A 226 -16.08 9.29 8.04
N ASP A 227 -16.82 8.24 8.43
CA ASP A 227 -18.25 8.37 8.82
C ASP A 227 -18.47 9.04 10.19
N SER A 228 -17.40 9.51 10.85
CA SER A 228 -17.49 10.23 12.13
C SER A 228 -17.77 11.73 12.00
N LYS A 229 -17.89 12.25 10.77
CA LYS A 229 -18.30 13.65 10.52
C LYS A 229 -19.53 13.72 9.61
N LYS A 230 -20.72 13.48 10.16
CA LYS A 230 -21.98 14.17 9.81
C LYS A 230 -23.17 13.56 10.57
N LYS A 231 -23.36 13.99 11.81
CA LYS A 231 -24.69 14.05 12.43
C LYS A 231 -24.79 15.32 13.26
N VAL A 232 -25.49 16.31 12.73
CA VAL A 232 -26.04 17.43 13.49
C VAL A 232 -27.54 17.42 13.28
N HIS A 233 -28.28 17.30 14.38
CA HIS A 233 -29.73 17.39 14.41
C HIS A 233 -30.16 18.83 14.16
N PHE A 234 -31.19 19.03 13.35
CA PHE A 234 -31.91 20.30 13.28
C PHE A 234 -32.91 20.37 14.44
N ALA A 235 -32.97 21.52 15.11
CA ALA A 235 -33.99 21.83 16.10
C ALA A 235 -35.33 22.12 15.42
N ASP A 236 -36.42 21.66 16.04
CA ASP A 236 -37.81 21.92 15.65
C ASP A 236 -38.19 23.41 15.75
N GLY A 237 -39.01 23.90 14.81
CA GLY A 237 -39.74 25.17 14.93
C GLY A 237 -40.04 25.91 13.62
N SER A 238 -41.18 25.59 13.00
CA SER A 238 -41.91 26.22 11.86
C SER A 238 -42.12 27.76 11.95
N PRO A 239 -42.69 28.52 10.96
CA PRO A 239 -43.53 28.09 9.82
C PRO A 239 -43.34 28.79 8.44
N SER A 240 -44.09 28.26 7.47
CA SER A 240 -44.28 28.59 6.06
C SER A 240 -45.04 29.88 5.74
N VAL A 241 -44.73 30.56 4.62
CA VAL A 241 -45.71 31.26 3.75
C VAL A 241 -45.20 31.43 2.30
N ASP A 242 -46.11 31.21 1.33
CA ASP A 242 -45.96 31.41 -0.13
C ASP A 242 -45.89 32.88 -0.57
N SER A 243 -45.23 33.16 -1.72
CA SER A 243 -45.73 33.92 -2.91
C SER A 243 -44.60 34.59 -3.75
N TYR A 244 -44.68 34.43 -5.09
CA TYR A 244 -43.90 35.13 -6.14
C TYR A 244 -44.57 36.50 -6.47
N PRO A 245 -43.92 37.56 -7.07
CA PRO A 245 -43.06 37.49 -8.27
C PRO A 245 -41.90 38.52 -8.43
N ALA A 246 -41.00 38.17 -9.37
CA ALA A 246 -40.09 38.96 -10.24
C ALA A 246 -39.40 40.25 -9.74
N GLY A 247 -38.06 40.30 -9.87
CA GLY A 247 -37.31 41.57 -10.05
C GLY A 247 -35.85 41.56 -9.58
N PHE A 248 -34.94 41.41 -10.55
CA PHE A 248 -33.57 41.94 -10.64
C PHE A 248 -32.83 42.41 -9.38
N GLY A 249 -31.64 41.85 -9.14
CA GLY A 249 -30.63 42.47 -8.30
C GLY A 249 -29.56 41.51 -7.81
N ASP A 250 -28.44 41.53 -8.50
CA ASP A 250 -27.12 41.01 -8.15
C ASP A 250 -26.83 40.92 -6.63
N THR A 251 -26.63 39.71 -6.11
CA THR A 251 -25.96 39.47 -4.82
C THR A 251 -25.19 38.14 -4.87
N GLY A 252 -23.88 38.23 -4.74
CA GLY A 252 -23.04 37.09 -4.42
C GLY A 252 -23.31 36.57 -3.00
N ILE A 253 -23.61 35.28 -2.89
CA ILE A 253 -23.37 34.47 -1.69
C ILE A 253 -22.85 33.10 -2.15
N ARG A 254 -21.74 32.71 -1.51
CA ARG A 254 -21.22 31.36 -1.23
C ARG A 254 -21.99 30.21 -1.88
N VAL A 255 -21.30 29.52 -2.80
CA VAL A 255 -21.71 28.21 -3.29
C VAL A 255 -21.01 27.15 -2.45
N ASP A 256 -21.78 26.46 -1.62
CA ASP A 256 -21.53 25.05 -1.30
C ASP A 256 -21.37 24.30 -2.64
N GLY A 257 -20.17 23.83 -2.97
CA GLY A 257 -19.93 22.95 -4.11
C GLY A 257 -20.02 21.50 -3.65
N ALA A 258 -21.19 20.85 -3.59
CA ALA A 258 -22.09 20.51 -4.69
C ALA A 258 -21.36 19.69 -5.77
N SER A 259 -21.62 18.38 -5.73
CA SER A 259 -21.59 17.51 -6.89
C SER A 259 -22.13 18.23 -8.13
N LEU A 260 -21.35 18.23 -9.21
CA LEU A 260 -21.83 18.64 -10.52
C LEU A 260 -23.11 17.86 -10.85
N PRO A 261 -24.24 18.52 -11.13
CA PRO A 261 -25.41 17.83 -11.65
C PRO A 261 -25.05 17.33 -13.06
N ASN A 262 -25.13 16.01 -13.26
CA ASN A 262 -25.04 15.30 -14.55
C ASN A 262 -23.66 14.85 -15.10
N SER A 263 -22.62 14.59 -14.30
CA SER A 263 -21.45 13.87 -14.86
C SER A 263 -21.69 12.36 -14.88
N SER A 264 -22.38 11.89 -15.91
CA SER A 264 -22.64 10.48 -16.17
C SER A 264 -21.43 9.73 -16.74
N LEU A 265 -20.23 10.30 -16.71
CA LEU A 265 -18.99 9.70 -17.21
C LEU A 265 -18.19 9.07 -16.05
N SER A 266 -17.96 7.77 -16.08
CA SER A 266 -17.02 7.10 -15.16
C SER A 266 -15.65 6.91 -15.78
N ILE A 267 -14.62 6.89 -14.92
CA ILE A 267 -13.21 6.81 -15.28
C ILE A 267 -12.61 5.62 -14.53
N HIS A 268 -11.95 4.71 -15.24
CA HIS A 268 -11.33 3.52 -14.68
C HIS A 268 -9.91 3.29 -15.20
N PRO A 269 -8.88 3.24 -14.34
CA PRO A 269 -8.93 3.53 -12.90
C PRO A 269 -9.29 5.00 -12.61
N PRO A 270 -9.98 5.31 -11.48
CA PRO A 270 -10.48 6.66 -11.19
C PRO A 270 -9.38 7.64 -10.76
N ASP A 271 -8.30 7.15 -10.13
CA ASP A 271 -7.33 8.00 -9.44
C ASP A 271 -5.92 7.97 -10.05
N VAL A 272 -5.45 6.80 -10.53
CA VAL A 272 -4.04 6.59 -10.91
C VAL A 272 -3.94 5.76 -12.18
N ILE A 273 -3.18 6.24 -13.16
CA ILE A 273 -2.82 5.47 -14.36
C ILE A 273 -1.53 4.68 -14.08
N TYR A 274 -1.63 3.36 -14.13
CA TYR A 274 -0.46 2.47 -14.01
C TYR A 274 0.21 2.32 -15.36
N PHE A 275 1.53 2.51 -15.38
CA PHE A 275 2.34 2.30 -16.56
C PHE A 275 3.00 0.94 -16.53
N THR A 276 2.97 0.25 -17.66
CA THR A 276 3.64 -1.02 -17.90
C THR A 276 4.55 -0.88 -19.10
N ASN A 277 5.68 -1.58 -19.08
CA ASN A 277 6.57 -1.61 -20.24
C ASN A 277 6.03 -2.62 -21.25
N LYS A 278 5.69 -2.15 -22.45
CA LYS A 278 5.18 -2.97 -23.55
C LYS A 278 5.81 -2.47 -24.85
N ASP A 279 6.48 -3.37 -25.58
CA ASP A 279 7.13 -3.08 -26.87
C ASP A 279 8.14 -1.90 -26.79
N ASP A 280 8.95 -1.87 -25.73
CA ASP A 280 9.90 -0.78 -25.39
C ASP A 280 9.25 0.62 -25.16
N GLU A 281 7.92 0.70 -25.10
CA GLU A 281 7.19 1.89 -24.69
C GLU A 281 6.60 1.72 -23.29
N LEU A 282 6.78 2.73 -22.44
CA LEU A 282 6.13 2.78 -21.15
C LEU A 282 4.71 3.34 -21.32
N MET A 283 3.71 2.45 -21.22
CA MET A 283 2.31 2.73 -21.53
C MET A 283 1.39 2.43 -20.35
N GLY A 284 0.49 3.37 -20.06
CA GLY A 284 -0.66 3.17 -19.20
C GLY A 284 -1.97 3.38 -19.96
N SER A 285 -3.09 3.00 -19.33
CA SER A 285 -4.41 3.17 -19.94
C SER A 285 -5.46 3.65 -18.93
N VAL A 286 -6.43 4.40 -19.44
CA VAL A 286 -7.64 4.82 -18.70
C VAL A 286 -8.86 4.56 -19.57
N THR A 287 -9.90 3.98 -18.98
CA THR A 287 -11.17 3.69 -19.63
C THR A 287 -12.20 4.72 -19.21
N LEU A 288 -12.79 5.41 -20.18
CA LEU A 288 -13.90 6.31 -19.97
C LEU A 288 -15.20 5.59 -20.37
N THR A 289 -16.21 5.59 -19.51
CA THR A 289 -17.53 4.98 -19.78
C THR A 289 -18.65 6.00 -19.61
N ASN A 290 -19.47 6.17 -20.64
CA ASN A 290 -20.65 7.04 -20.56
C ASN A 290 -21.84 6.27 -19.98
N ASN A 291 -22.12 6.46 -18.70
CA ASN A 291 -23.30 5.93 -18.00
C ASN A 291 -24.53 6.86 -18.12
N GLY A 292 -24.48 7.83 -19.03
CA GLY A 292 -25.55 8.81 -19.25
C GLY A 292 -26.55 8.37 -20.29
N ASN A 293 -27.55 9.22 -20.50
CA ASN A 293 -28.57 9.05 -21.54
C ASN A 293 -28.36 9.98 -22.76
N LYS A 294 -27.27 10.76 -22.79
CA LYS A 294 -26.90 11.64 -23.90
C LYS A 294 -25.54 11.24 -24.47
N ILE A 295 -25.31 11.56 -25.74
CA ILE A 295 -23.99 11.47 -26.36
C ILE A 295 -23.12 12.56 -25.75
N ILE A 296 -21.87 12.24 -25.43
CA ILE A 296 -20.90 13.20 -24.90
C ILE A 296 -19.67 13.28 -25.80
N ALA A 297 -19.07 14.46 -25.93
CA ALA A 297 -17.69 14.61 -26.33
C ALA A 297 -16.80 14.61 -25.08
N TYR A 298 -15.64 13.96 -25.14
CA TYR A 298 -14.63 13.99 -24.08
C TYR A 298 -13.33 14.62 -24.55
N LYS A 299 -12.56 15.17 -23.61
CA LYS A 299 -11.19 15.66 -23.82
C LYS A 299 -10.33 15.35 -22.61
N ILE A 300 -9.12 14.89 -22.86
CA ILE A 300 -8.11 14.65 -21.83
C ILE A 300 -6.98 15.66 -22.03
N LYS A 301 -6.63 16.36 -20.96
CA LYS A 301 -5.46 17.24 -20.87
C LYS A 301 -4.49 16.70 -19.83
N THR A 302 -3.21 17.03 -19.96
CA THR A 302 -2.17 16.72 -18.96
C THR A 302 -1.44 17.99 -18.56
N THR A 303 -0.92 18.05 -17.33
CA THR A 303 -0.02 19.12 -16.88
C THR A 303 1.39 19.03 -17.46
N SER A 304 1.73 17.90 -18.09
CA SER A 304 3.03 17.66 -18.73
C SER A 304 2.88 17.09 -20.16
N PRO A 305 2.35 17.88 -21.11
CA PRO A 305 2.16 17.44 -22.49
C PRO A 305 3.47 17.10 -23.22
N GLU A 306 4.59 17.65 -22.75
CA GLU A 306 5.93 17.31 -23.23
C GLU A 306 6.34 15.89 -22.86
N LYS A 307 5.88 15.35 -21.72
CA LYS A 307 6.23 14.01 -21.25
C LYS A 307 5.29 12.94 -21.77
N PHE A 308 4.00 13.25 -21.85
CA PHE A 308 2.97 12.24 -22.10
C PHE A 308 2.27 12.45 -23.43
N ARG A 309 2.17 11.36 -24.19
CA ARG A 309 1.36 11.27 -25.39
C ARG A 309 0.06 10.55 -25.04
N VAL A 310 -1.08 11.25 -25.15
CA VAL A 310 -2.42 10.72 -24.86
C VAL A 310 -3.15 10.41 -26.17
N ARG A 311 -3.64 9.18 -26.34
CA ARG A 311 -4.33 8.73 -27.57
C ARG A 311 -5.47 7.73 -27.29
N PRO A 312 -6.70 7.99 -27.75
CA PRO A 312 -7.19 9.28 -28.25
C PRO A 312 -7.26 10.33 -27.11
N SER A 313 -6.91 11.59 -27.40
CA SER A 313 -7.03 12.69 -26.42
C SER A 313 -8.38 13.39 -26.45
N THR A 314 -9.18 13.15 -27.49
CA THR A 314 -10.54 13.65 -27.68
C THR A 314 -11.37 12.64 -28.45
N GLY A 315 -12.68 12.61 -28.24
CA GLY A 315 -13.61 11.81 -29.02
C GLY A 315 -15.05 11.97 -28.55
N THR A 316 -15.95 11.16 -29.10
CA THR A 316 -17.36 11.07 -28.69
C THR A 316 -17.65 9.72 -28.05
N LEU A 317 -18.63 9.67 -27.15
CA LEU A 317 -19.14 8.48 -26.49
C LEU A 317 -20.66 8.51 -26.44
N VAL A 318 -21.30 7.56 -27.10
CA VAL A 318 -22.75 7.33 -26.98
C VAL A 318 -23.08 6.72 -25.60
N PRO A 319 -24.34 6.78 -25.15
CA PRO A 319 -24.79 6.08 -23.94
C PRO A 319 -24.31 4.63 -23.87
N ALA A 320 -23.87 4.22 -22.67
CA ALA A 320 -23.31 2.90 -22.34
C ALA A 320 -22.01 2.50 -23.07
N ALA A 321 -21.45 3.34 -23.93
CA ALA A 321 -20.18 3.06 -24.59
C ALA A 321 -18.98 3.38 -23.70
N SER A 322 -17.89 2.66 -23.95
CA SER A 322 -16.59 2.89 -23.32
C SER A 322 -15.50 3.10 -24.37
N VAL A 323 -14.47 3.87 -24.00
CA VAL A 323 -13.24 4.01 -24.78
C VAL A 323 -12.04 3.85 -23.88
N THR A 324 -11.04 3.11 -24.34
CA THR A 324 -9.73 3.03 -23.68
C THR A 324 -8.80 4.07 -24.30
N VAL A 325 -8.31 4.96 -23.45
CA VAL A 325 -7.31 5.97 -23.79
C VAL A 325 -5.95 5.51 -23.29
N ASN A 326 -4.99 5.45 -24.20
CA ASN A 326 -3.61 5.11 -23.90
C ASN A 326 -2.80 6.37 -23.57
N VAL A 327 -1.97 6.27 -22.56
CA VAL A 327 -1.02 7.30 -22.15
C VAL A 327 0.37 6.71 -22.24
N VAL A 328 1.20 7.28 -23.11
CA VAL A 328 2.57 6.81 -23.38
C VAL A 328 3.56 7.86 -22.86
N LEU A 329 4.52 7.44 -22.06
CA LEU A 329 5.65 8.29 -21.66
C LEU A 329 6.65 8.37 -22.83
N GLN A 330 7.05 9.58 -23.21
CA GLN A 330 7.99 9.79 -24.31
C GLN A 330 9.40 9.29 -23.95
N PRO A 331 10.16 8.70 -24.90
CA PRO A 331 11.46 8.06 -24.61
C PRO A 331 12.52 8.98 -23.99
N ASP A 332 12.46 10.28 -24.29
CA ASP A 332 13.40 11.29 -23.76
C ASP A 332 13.19 11.57 -22.26
N PHE A 333 12.11 11.04 -21.68
CA PHE A 333 11.77 11.22 -20.27
C PHE A 333 11.89 9.89 -19.54
N GLN A 334 12.73 9.86 -18.52
CA GLN A 334 12.76 8.79 -17.53
C GLN A 334 11.79 9.14 -16.40
N PHE A 335 11.17 8.14 -15.78
CA PHE A 335 10.39 8.36 -14.55
C PHE A 335 11.32 8.91 -13.46
N PRO A 336 11.16 10.15 -12.99
CA PRO A 336 11.67 10.51 -11.68
C PRO A 336 10.74 9.86 -10.64
N GLY A 337 11.22 9.61 -9.42
CA GLY A 337 10.32 9.31 -8.30
C GLY A 337 9.22 10.39 -8.16
N LEU A 338 8.10 10.05 -7.50
CA LEU A 338 6.96 10.95 -7.21
C LEU A 338 6.59 11.90 -8.38
N SER A 339 6.03 11.35 -9.46
CA SER A 339 5.42 12.18 -10.51
C SER A 339 4.23 12.96 -9.91
N ARG A 340 4.25 14.28 -10.09
CA ARG A 340 3.14 15.19 -9.77
C ARG A 340 2.27 15.50 -10.99
N ASP A 341 2.49 14.79 -12.08
CA ASP A 341 1.82 15.04 -13.35
C ASP A 341 0.34 14.63 -13.24
N LYS A 342 -0.57 15.53 -13.63
CA LYS A 342 -2.02 15.32 -13.50
C LYS A 342 -2.67 15.23 -14.87
N PHE A 343 -3.71 14.42 -14.96
CA PHE A 343 -4.59 14.34 -16.13
C PHE A 343 -5.97 14.90 -15.75
N LEU A 344 -6.51 15.74 -16.63
CA LEU A 344 -7.85 16.31 -16.50
C LEU A 344 -8.74 15.72 -17.58
N VAL A 345 -9.82 15.07 -17.18
CA VAL A 345 -10.87 14.59 -18.10
C VAL A 345 -12.03 15.58 -18.09
N MET A 346 -12.32 16.13 -19.26
CA MET A 346 -13.45 17.02 -19.52
C MET A 346 -14.49 16.28 -20.37
N ASN A 347 -15.76 16.60 -20.18
CA ASN A 347 -16.83 16.09 -21.03
C ASN A 347 -17.94 17.14 -21.22
N LEU A 348 -18.60 17.09 -22.37
CA LEU A 348 -19.71 17.97 -22.75
C LEU A 348 -20.77 17.17 -23.53
N PRO A 349 -22.07 17.32 -23.27
CA PRO A 349 -23.12 16.74 -24.11
C PRO A 349 -23.05 17.27 -25.56
N VAL A 350 -23.30 16.40 -26.53
CA VAL A 350 -23.35 16.73 -27.97
C VAL A 350 -24.53 16.03 -28.64
N ASP A 351 -24.98 16.56 -29.78
CA ASP A 351 -26.15 16.03 -30.50
C ASP A 351 -25.82 14.92 -31.51
N SER A 352 -24.54 14.76 -31.88
CA SER A 352 -24.07 13.75 -32.84
C SER A 352 -22.83 13.03 -32.34
N ALA A 353 -22.75 11.72 -32.62
CA ALA A 353 -21.55 10.92 -32.36
C ALA A 353 -20.49 11.08 -33.47
N ASP A 354 -20.91 11.46 -34.69
CA ASP A 354 -20.06 11.52 -35.88
C ASP A 354 -19.42 12.90 -36.06
N MET A 355 -18.78 13.40 -35.01
CA MET A 355 -18.05 14.67 -35.06
C MET A 355 -16.64 14.47 -35.64
N THR A 356 -16.26 15.31 -36.59
CA THR A 356 -14.91 15.36 -37.16
C THR A 356 -13.89 15.87 -36.12
N PRO A 357 -12.59 15.56 -36.27
CA PRO A 357 -11.54 16.13 -35.41
C PRO A 357 -11.53 17.66 -35.39
N GLN A 358 -11.90 18.31 -36.50
CA GLN A 358 -12.02 19.75 -36.62
C GLN A 358 -13.16 20.29 -35.74
N GLU A 359 -14.36 19.70 -35.84
CA GLU A 359 -15.52 20.09 -35.02
C GLU A 359 -15.27 19.87 -33.53
N LEU A 360 -14.62 18.75 -33.17
CA LEU A 360 -14.20 18.51 -31.79
C LEU A 360 -13.18 19.57 -31.33
N SER A 361 -12.22 19.95 -32.18
CA SER A 361 -11.25 21.00 -31.85
C SER A 361 -11.93 22.35 -31.58
N GLU A 362 -12.91 22.71 -32.41
CA GLU A 362 -13.69 23.95 -32.26
C GLU A 362 -14.56 23.94 -31.00
N LEU A 363 -15.22 22.82 -30.70
CA LEU A 363 -16.01 22.65 -29.47
C LEU A 363 -15.20 23.02 -28.22
N TRP A 364 -13.94 22.62 -28.17
CA TRP A 364 -13.05 22.87 -27.02
C TRP A 364 -12.33 24.22 -27.03
N LYS A 365 -12.60 25.11 -28.00
CA LYS A 365 -12.15 26.51 -28.01
C LYS A 365 -13.16 27.46 -27.38
N VAL A 366 -14.44 27.07 -27.34
CA VAL A 366 -15.56 27.92 -26.94
C VAL A 366 -15.91 27.78 -25.45
N GLY A 367 -15.38 26.77 -24.75
CA GLY A 367 -15.68 26.47 -23.35
C GLY A 367 -14.49 26.42 -22.40
#